data_AF-A0A5T1ZIK9-F1
#
_entry.id   AF-A0A5T1ZIK9-F1
#
_cell.length_a   1.000
_cell.length_b   1.000
_cell.length_c   1.000
_cell.angle_alpha   90.00
_cell.angle_beta   90.00
_cell.angle_gamma   90.00
#
_symmetry.space_group_name_H-M   'P 1'
#
loop_
_entity.id
_entity.type
_entity.pdbx_description
1 polymer ?
#
loop_
_entity_poly.entity_id
_entity_poly.type
_entity_poly.pdbx_seq_one_letter_code
_entity_poly.pdbx_strand_id
1 'polypeptide(L)'
;VKDTTGVEASIDANGQLLLTSREGRGIKIDGNIGGGAFINADMKENYGRLSLVKNDGKDILISGSNLSSAGFGATQFISQASVSLRESKGRFDANIADAMGFGSANKGVVLGGYSSVSAYMSSAGSGFSSGSGYSVGSGKNYSTGFANAIAISAASQLSTVYNVSAGSGFSSGSTLSQFATMKTTAFGVKDETAGVTTLKGAMAVMDIAETATTNLDQ
;
A
#
# COMPACT_ATOMS: atom_id res chain seq x y z
N VAL A 1 24.10 8.38 10.81
CA VAL A 1 23.38 7.49 11.76
C VAL A 1 22.69 6.30 11.10
N LYS A 2 22.78 6.11 9.78
CA LYS A 2 22.14 4.97 9.08
C LYS A 2 22.54 3.61 9.64
N ASP A 3 23.81 3.46 10.05
CA ASP A 3 24.33 2.19 10.57
C ASP A 3 23.78 1.87 11.97
N THR A 4 23.30 2.89 12.68
CA THR A 4 22.63 2.75 13.99
C THR A 4 21.13 2.52 13.80
N THR A 5 20.47 3.38 13.01
CA THR A 5 19.01 3.36 12.85
C THR A 5 18.53 2.27 11.89
N GLY A 6 19.38 1.85 10.94
CA GLY A 6 19.00 0.96 9.84
C GLY A 6 18.15 1.62 8.78
N VAL A 7 18.07 2.95 8.79
CA VAL A 7 17.23 3.74 7.87
C VAL A 7 18.14 4.51 6.93
N GLU A 8 17.90 4.33 5.64
CA GLU A 8 18.51 5.09 4.56
C GLU A 8 17.50 6.06 3.98
N ALA A 9 17.88 7.34 3.91
CA ALA A 9 17.10 8.38 3.26
C ALA A 9 17.61 8.59 1.83
N SER A 10 16.68 8.70 0.89
CA SER A 10 16.94 9.02 -0.52
C SER A 10 15.84 9.90 -1.08
N ILE A 11 16.08 10.48 -2.25
CA ILE A 11 15.06 11.18 -3.03
C ILE A 11 14.72 10.31 -4.24
N ASP A 12 13.44 10.09 -4.49
CA ASP A 12 12.98 9.32 -5.65
C ASP A 12 13.06 10.14 -6.95
N ALA A 13 12.73 9.52 -8.08
CA ALA A 13 12.75 10.20 -9.39
C ALA A 13 11.74 11.36 -9.50
N ASN A 14 10.73 11.41 -8.61
CA ASN A 14 9.71 12.45 -8.56
C ASN A 14 10.04 13.55 -7.54
N GLY A 15 11.19 13.48 -6.87
CA GLY A 15 11.58 14.46 -5.84
C GLY A 15 11.00 14.19 -4.45
N GLN A 16 10.37 13.03 -4.23
CA GLN A 16 9.78 12.63 -2.96
C GLN A 16 10.85 12.05 -2.03
N LEU A 17 10.72 12.33 -0.73
CA LEU A 17 11.56 11.71 0.30
C LEU A 17 11.18 10.24 0.46
N LEU A 18 12.15 9.36 0.31
CA LEU A 18 12.04 7.93 0.56
C LEU A 18 12.90 7.55 1.77
N LEU A 19 12.30 6.86 2.74
CA LEU A 19 12.99 6.27 3.88
C LEU A 19 12.88 4.75 3.77
N THR A 20 14.01 4.07 3.64
CA THR A 20 14.07 2.61 3.45
C THR A 20 14.85 1.96 4.58
N SER A 21 14.34 0.86 5.12
CA SER A 21 15.11 -0.03 5.99
C SER A 21 15.54 -1.29 5.24
N ARG A 22 16.86 -1.47 5.06
CA ARG A 22 17.41 -2.62 4.31
C ARG A 22 17.28 -3.94 5.05
N GLU A 23 17.27 -3.89 6.37
CA GLU A 23 17.19 -5.07 7.25
C GLU A 23 15.74 -5.41 7.63
N GLY A 24 14.75 -4.73 7.04
CA GLY A 24 13.35 -4.94 7.38
C GLY A 24 12.96 -4.44 8.78
N ARG A 25 13.70 -3.48 9.35
CA ARG A 25 13.32 -2.83 10.61
C ARG A 25 12.18 -1.86 10.39
N GLY A 26 11.31 -1.73 11.40
CA GLY A 26 10.31 -0.69 11.42
C GLY A 26 10.92 0.70 11.49
N ILE A 27 10.32 1.64 10.76
CA ILE A 27 10.67 3.04 10.78
C ILE A 27 9.65 3.75 11.67
N LYS A 28 10.12 4.21 12.83
CA LYS A 28 9.37 5.08 13.73
C LYS A 28 10.05 6.42 13.83
N ILE A 29 9.31 7.49 13.54
CA ILE A 29 9.80 8.86 13.55
C ILE A 29 9.12 9.59 14.70
N ASP A 30 9.85 9.75 15.80
CA ASP A 30 9.41 10.60 16.90
C ASP A 30 9.65 12.08 16.59
N GLY A 31 8.85 12.96 17.20
CA GLY A 31 8.95 14.41 17.03
C GLY A 31 8.36 14.93 15.70
N ASN A 32 8.79 16.14 15.31
CA ASN A 32 8.29 16.83 14.13
C ASN A 32 9.33 16.80 13.00
N ILE A 33 9.06 16.01 11.96
CA ILE A 33 9.87 15.94 10.73
C ILE A 33 9.66 17.13 9.77
N GLY A 34 8.61 17.94 10.03
CA GLY A 34 8.23 19.09 9.21
C GLY A 34 7.26 18.73 8.08
N GLY A 35 6.22 19.56 7.89
CA GLY A 35 5.17 19.32 6.89
C GLY A 35 5.70 19.27 5.44
N GLY A 36 6.83 19.92 5.17
CA GLY A 36 7.49 19.89 3.86
C GLY A 36 8.05 18.53 3.45
N ALA A 37 8.19 17.58 4.38
CA ALA A 37 8.59 16.21 4.07
C ALA A 37 7.45 15.36 3.49
N PHE A 38 6.19 15.82 3.61
CA PHE A 38 4.98 15.09 3.21
C PHE A 38 4.85 13.67 3.79
N ILE A 39 5.50 13.42 4.93
CA ILE A 39 5.29 12.24 5.75
C ILE A 39 4.18 12.57 6.75
N ASN A 40 2.97 12.08 6.45
CA ASN A 40 1.77 12.30 7.25
C ASN A 40 1.88 11.65 8.63
N ALA A 41 1.03 12.06 9.57
CA ALA A 41 1.00 11.51 10.93
C ALA A 41 0.92 9.97 10.94
N ASP A 42 0.04 9.40 10.11
CA ASP A 42 -0.16 7.95 9.99
C ASP A 42 1.03 7.21 9.34
N MET A 43 1.97 7.93 8.72
CA MET A 43 3.15 7.36 8.07
C MET A 43 4.39 7.36 8.98
N LYS A 44 4.33 8.03 10.14
CA LYS A 44 5.48 8.14 11.07
C LYS A 44 5.83 6.82 11.76
N GLU A 45 4.92 5.85 11.77
CA GLU A 45 5.13 4.52 12.34
C GLU A 45 4.78 3.48 11.28
N ASN A 46 5.82 2.96 10.62
CA ASN A 46 5.69 2.07 9.47
C ASN A 46 6.62 0.86 9.62
N TYR A 47 6.03 -0.34 9.64
CA TYR A 47 6.74 -1.61 9.80
C TYR A 47 6.88 -2.40 8.50
N GLY A 48 6.60 -1.77 7.35
CA GLY A 48 6.61 -2.42 6.06
C GLY A 48 5.38 -3.30 5.82
N ARG A 49 5.52 -4.26 4.91
CA ARG A 49 4.48 -5.23 4.54
C ARG A 49 5.05 -6.63 4.60
N LEU A 50 4.20 -7.60 4.92
CA LEU A 50 4.52 -9.01 4.81
C LEU A 50 3.88 -9.57 3.54
N SER A 51 4.66 -10.31 2.76
CA SER A 51 4.22 -11.03 1.56
C SER A 51 4.47 -12.52 1.78
N LEU A 52 3.44 -13.33 1.58
CA LEU A 52 3.51 -14.78 1.71
C LEU A 52 3.27 -15.40 0.33
N VAL A 53 4.04 -16.43 0.00
CA VAL A 53 3.93 -17.17 -1.26
C VAL A 53 3.73 -18.64 -0.92
N LYS A 54 2.80 -19.28 -1.64
CA LYS A 54 2.52 -20.72 -1.53
C LYS A 54 2.54 -21.35 -2.91
N ASN A 55 3.02 -22.58 -2.99
CA ASN A 55 3.29 -23.30 -4.23
C ASN A 55 2.25 -24.38 -4.58
N ASP A 56 1.06 -24.38 -3.95
CA ASP A 56 0.02 -25.39 -4.21
C ASP A 56 -1.30 -24.79 -4.75
N GLY A 57 -1.33 -23.48 -5.01
CA GLY A 57 -2.51 -22.75 -5.51
C GLY A 57 -3.69 -22.66 -4.55
N LYS A 58 -3.60 -23.24 -3.34
CA LYS A 58 -4.62 -23.10 -2.30
C LYS A 58 -4.37 -21.83 -1.49
N ASP A 59 -5.42 -21.33 -0.86
CA ASP A 59 -5.34 -20.18 0.03
C ASP A 59 -4.36 -20.41 1.20
N ILE A 60 -3.72 -19.32 1.64
CA ILE A 60 -2.92 -19.31 2.87
C ILE A 60 -3.85 -18.89 4.01
N LEU A 61 -4.40 -19.87 4.72
CA LEU A 61 -5.22 -19.60 5.88
C LEU A 61 -4.36 -19.09 7.04
N ILE A 62 -4.32 -17.77 7.24
CA ILE A 62 -3.65 -17.13 8.37
C ILE A 62 -4.66 -16.98 9.51
N SER A 63 -4.36 -17.56 10.67
CA SER A 63 -5.13 -17.36 11.90
C SER A 63 -4.20 -17.24 13.09
N GLY A 64 -4.60 -16.44 14.08
CA GLY A 64 -3.78 -16.19 15.27
C GLY A 64 -4.19 -14.92 16.02
N SER A 65 -3.43 -14.62 17.07
CA SER A 65 -3.55 -13.37 17.83
C SER A 65 -2.71 -12.25 17.20
N ASN A 66 -3.15 -10.99 17.33
CA ASN A 66 -2.38 -9.80 16.94
C ASN A 66 -1.95 -9.75 15.47
N LEU A 67 -2.72 -10.34 14.55
CA LEU A 67 -2.43 -10.30 13.11
C LEU A 67 -2.39 -8.88 12.52
N SER A 68 -3.04 -7.91 13.17
CA SER A 68 -3.01 -6.50 12.80
C SER A 68 -1.58 -5.92 12.79
N SER A 69 -0.68 -6.42 13.64
CA SER A 69 0.72 -6.00 13.68
C SER A 69 1.52 -6.40 12.42
N ALA A 70 1.10 -7.46 11.73
CA ALA A 70 1.68 -7.91 10.47
C ALA A 70 0.87 -7.44 9.24
N GLY A 71 -0.19 -6.65 9.45
CA GLY A 71 -1.07 -6.17 8.38
C GLY A 71 -2.13 -7.18 7.92
N PHE A 72 -2.32 -8.29 8.64
CA PHE A 72 -3.29 -9.35 8.29
C PHE A 72 -4.52 -9.38 9.23
N GLY A 73 -4.79 -8.28 9.94
CA GLY A 73 -5.96 -8.17 10.80
C GLY A 73 -7.27 -7.96 10.02
N ALA A 74 -8.41 -8.12 10.71
CA ALA A 74 -9.74 -8.02 10.10
C ALA A 74 -10.11 -6.63 9.56
N THR A 75 -9.36 -5.59 9.95
CA THR A 75 -9.58 -4.20 9.51
C THR A 75 -8.63 -3.77 8.40
N GLN A 76 -7.74 -4.65 7.96
CA GLN A 76 -6.75 -4.37 6.92
C GLN A 76 -7.22 -4.94 5.58
N PHE A 77 -7.03 -4.19 4.50
CA PHE A 77 -7.24 -4.71 3.16
C PHE A 77 -6.00 -5.49 2.69
N ILE A 78 -6.19 -6.76 2.37
CA ILE A 78 -5.14 -7.71 2.01
C ILE A 78 -5.36 -8.14 0.56
N SER A 79 -4.30 -8.08 -0.24
CA SER A 79 -4.32 -8.52 -1.63
C SER A 79 -3.82 -9.96 -1.73
N GLN A 80 -4.57 -10.81 -2.41
CA GLN A 80 -4.24 -12.21 -2.63
C GLN A 80 -4.58 -12.62 -4.07
N ALA A 81 -3.75 -13.48 -4.66
CA ALA A 81 -3.95 -14.00 -6.00
C ALA A 81 -3.24 -15.36 -6.14
N SER A 82 -3.78 -16.22 -7.01
CA SER A 82 -3.08 -17.40 -7.54
C SER A 82 -2.79 -17.13 -9.01
N VAL A 83 -1.56 -17.37 -9.46
CA VAL A 83 -1.10 -17.07 -10.81
C VAL A 83 -0.55 -18.34 -11.45
N SER A 84 -1.04 -18.69 -12.63
CA SER A 84 -0.54 -19.81 -13.41
C SER A 84 0.74 -19.45 -14.18
N LEU A 85 1.52 -20.46 -14.58
CA LEU A 85 2.67 -20.29 -15.46
C LEU A 85 2.31 -19.65 -16.81
N ARG A 86 1.06 -19.78 -17.26
CA ARG A 86 0.61 -19.12 -18.49
C ARG A 86 0.37 -17.63 -18.27
N GLU A 87 -0.30 -17.27 -17.17
CA GLU A 87 -0.60 -15.88 -16.83
C GLU A 87 0.67 -15.08 -16.58
N SER A 88 1.72 -15.71 -16.06
CA SER A 88 3.02 -15.06 -15.85
C SER A 88 3.72 -14.59 -17.14
N LYS A 89 3.27 -15.05 -18.32
CA LYS A 89 3.76 -14.56 -19.61
C LYS A 89 3.10 -13.25 -20.06
N GLY A 90 1.93 -12.94 -19.52
CA GLY A 90 1.15 -11.74 -19.84
C GLY A 90 1.55 -10.55 -18.99
N ARG A 91 0.89 -9.41 -19.23
CA ARG A 91 0.94 -8.25 -18.32
C ARG A 91 0.25 -8.63 -17.01
N PHE A 92 0.79 -8.16 -15.89
CA PHE A 92 0.15 -8.38 -14.59
C PHE A 92 -0.85 -7.26 -14.30
N ASP A 93 -2.12 -7.62 -14.08
CA ASP A 93 -3.12 -6.69 -13.56
C ASP A 93 -2.63 -6.05 -12.26
N ALA A 94 -2.96 -4.78 -12.03
CA ALA A 94 -2.48 -4.03 -10.87
C ALA A 94 -2.83 -4.69 -9.51
N ASN A 95 -3.98 -5.38 -9.38
CA ASN A 95 -4.32 -6.11 -8.15
C ASN A 95 -3.44 -7.35 -7.98
N ILE A 96 -3.15 -8.06 -9.07
CA ILE A 96 -2.24 -9.21 -9.06
C ILE A 96 -0.83 -8.72 -8.72
N ALA A 97 -0.36 -7.62 -9.30
CA ALA A 97 0.93 -7.02 -9.01
C ALA A 97 1.06 -6.60 -7.53
N ASP A 98 0.00 -6.03 -6.93
CA ASP A 98 0.00 -5.71 -5.49
C ASP A 98 0.07 -6.98 -4.62
N ALA A 99 -0.61 -8.07 -5.02
CA ALA A 99 -0.51 -9.37 -4.35
C ALA A 99 0.90 -10.00 -4.50
N MET A 100 1.56 -9.79 -5.64
CA MET A 100 2.94 -10.23 -5.90
C MET A 100 4.02 -9.36 -5.23
N GLY A 101 3.63 -8.32 -4.48
CA GLY A 101 4.56 -7.48 -3.73
C GLY A 101 5.31 -6.44 -4.57
N PHE A 102 4.73 -6.00 -5.70
CA PHE A 102 5.28 -4.89 -6.49
C PHE A 102 5.19 -3.56 -5.75
N GLY A 103 4.14 -3.38 -4.93
CA GLY A 103 3.90 -2.12 -4.20
C GLY A 103 3.62 -0.93 -5.11
N SER A 104 3.09 -1.17 -6.32
CA SER A 104 2.84 -0.13 -7.32
C SER A 104 1.68 0.80 -6.99
N ALA A 105 0.77 0.38 -6.10
CA ALA A 105 -0.25 1.25 -5.54
C ALA A 105 0.27 2.04 -4.34
N ASN A 106 0.36 3.37 -4.48
CA ASN A 106 0.59 4.24 -3.33
C ASN A 106 -0.71 4.38 -2.52
N LYS A 107 -0.95 3.45 -1.59
CA LYS A 107 -2.12 3.48 -0.70
C LYS A 107 -2.01 4.58 0.37
N GLY A 108 -0.83 5.17 0.56
CA GLY A 108 -0.59 6.29 1.49
C GLY A 108 -1.23 7.62 1.07
N VAL A 109 -1.81 7.70 -0.13
CA VAL A 109 -2.60 8.87 -0.58
C VAL A 109 -4.00 8.93 0.06
N VAL A 110 -4.45 7.87 0.74
CA VAL A 110 -5.74 7.85 1.43
C VAL A 110 -5.63 8.56 2.77
N LEU A 111 -6.42 9.60 2.96
CA LEU A 111 -6.55 10.34 4.21
C LEU A 111 -7.80 9.83 4.94
N GLY A 112 -7.61 8.81 5.77
CA GLY A 112 -8.66 8.22 6.59
C GLY A 112 -9.09 9.13 7.73
N GLY A 113 -10.39 9.20 8.00
CA GLY A 113 -10.98 10.02 9.06
C GLY A 113 -11.22 11.48 8.70
N TYR A 114 -10.98 11.89 7.45
CA TYR A 114 -11.12 13.27 7.00
C TYR A 114 -12.10 13.39 5.83
N SER A 115 -12.89 14.47 5.81
CA SER A 115 -13.87 14.74 4.75
C SER A 115 -13.25 15.42 3.52
N SER A 116 -12.07 16.02 3.66
CA SER A 116 -11.33 16.67 2.59
C SER A 116 -9.84 16.81 2.94
N VAL A 117 -9.02 17.13 1.95
CA VAL A 117 -7.61 17.55 2.16
C VAL A 117 -7.54 18.78 3.06
N SER A 118 -8.43 19.76 2.90
CA SER A 118 -8.43 20.96 3.75
C SER A 118 -8.78 20.65 5.21
N ALA A 119 -9.69 19.70 5.45
CA ALA A 119 -10.03 19.22 6.79
C ALA A 119 -8.84 18.50 7.44
N TYR A 120 -8.13 17.64 6.68
CA TYR A 120 -6.89 17.03 7.13
C TYR A 120 -5.82 18.08 7.45
N MET A 121 -5.54 19.01 6.53
CA MET A 121 -4.51 20.01 6.75
C MET A 121 -4.79 20.89 7.97
N SER A 122 -6.07 21.19 8.24
CA SER A 122 -6.48 22.00 9.39
C SER A 122 -6.47 21.22 10.72
N SER A 123 -6.34 19.88 10.68
CA SER A 123 -6.41 19.06 11.89
C SER A 123 -5.17 19.22 12.77
N ALA A 124 -5.35 19.02 14.08
CA ALA A 124 -4.25 19.01 15.02
C ALA A 124 -3.33 17.80 14.74
N GLY A 125 -2.02 18.04 14.74
CA GLY A 125 -1.02 16.98 14.50
C GLY A 125 -0.72 16.70 13.02
N SER A 126 -1.44 17.30 12.07
CA SER A 126 -1.19 17.13 10.62
C SER A 126 0.17 17.70 10.17
N GLY A 127 0.69 18.71 10.89
CA GLY A 127 1.85 19.51 10.46
C GLY A 127 1.49 20.66 9.51
N PHE A 128 0.22 20.78 9.10
CA PHE A 128 -0.29 21.80 8.17
C PHE A 128 -1.31 22.75 8.82
N SER A 129 -1.52 22.66 10.13
CA SER A 129 -2.45 23.52 10.85
C SER A 129 -2.03 24.99 10.79
N SER A 130 -2.96 25.91 11.11
CA SER A 130 -2.64 27.34 11.22
C SER A 130 -1.41 27.58 12.12
N GLY A 131 -0.52 28.48 11.70
CA GLY A 131 0.73 28.78 12.40
C GLY A 131 1.89 27.81 12.13
N SER A 132 1.68 26.69 11.42
CA SER A 132 2.77 25.73 11.13
C SER A 132 3.77 26.21 10.07
N GLY A 133 3.42 27.26 9.32
CA GLY A 133 4.17 27.70 8.13
C GLY A 133 3.93 26.86 6.87
N TYR A 134 3.12 25.79 6.98
CA TYR A 134 2.71 24.88 5.90
C TYR A 134 1.20 24.92 5.62
N SER A 135 0.46 25.83 6.26
CA SER A 135 -1.00 25.84 6.20
C SER A 135 -1.56 26.18 4.83
N VAL A 136 -2.83 25.82 4.63
CA VAL A 136 -3.62 26.33 3.51
C VAL A 136 -3.60 27.86 3.56
N GLY A 137 -3.38 28.51 2.41
CA GLY A 137 -3.30 29.97 2.33
C GLY A 137 -1.97 30.59 2.80
N SER A 138 -0.95 29.78 3.13
CA SER A 138 0.39 30.27 3.51
C SER A 138 1.19 30.93 2.38
N GLY A 139 0.61 31.10 1.18
CA GLY A 139 1.31 31.59 -0.03
C GLY A 139 2.29 30.59 -0.66
N LYS A 140 2.53 29.44 -0.01
CA LYS A 140 3.47 28.40 -0.45
C LYS A 140 2.80 27.21 -1.17
N ASN A 141 1.47 27.23 -1.30
CA ASN A 141 0.68 26.26 -2.04
C ASN A 141 0.91 24.78 -1.66
N TYR A 142 1.24 24.45 -0.40
CA TYR A 142 1.49 23.07 0.03
C TYR A 142 0.32 22.10 -0.20
N SER A 143 -0.91 22.60 -0.31
CA SER A 143 -2.08 21.79 -0.67
C SER A 143 -1.95 21.11 -2.03
N THR A 144 -1.11 21.61 -2.96
CA THR A 144 -0.87 20.96 -4.26
C THR A 144 -0.13 19.64 -4.14
N GLY A 145 0.65 19.44 -3.08
CA GLY A 145 1.29 18.15 -2.77
C GLY A 145 0.30 17.04 -2.44
N PHE A 146 -0.97 17.40 -2.18
CA PHE A 146 -2.08 16.47 -1.92
C PHE A 146 -3.03 16.35 -3.12
N ALA A 147 -2.63 16.74 -4.32
CA ALA A 147 -3.51 16.72 -5.51
C ALA A 147 -4.13 15.34 -5.80
N ASN A 148 -3.41 14.25 -5.47
CA ASN A 148 -3.88 12.87 -5.65
C ASN A 148 -4.42 12.24 -4.36
N ALA A 149 -4.58 13.01 -3.27
CA ALA A 149 -5.05 12.48 -2.00
C ALA A 149 -6.55 12.19 -2.03
N ILE A 150 -6.95 11.09 -1.40
CA ILE A 150 -8.35 10.64 -1.34
C ILE A 150 -8.82 10.72 0.10
N ALA A 151 -9.75 11.62 0.40
CA ALA A 151 -10.29 11.79 1.74
C ALA A 151 -11.46 10.83 1.98
N ILE A 152 -11.37 10.03 3.05
CA ILE A 152 -12.40 9.04 3.44
C ILE A 152 -12.74 9.28 4.89
N SER A 153 -13.90 9.88 5.15
CA SER A 153 -14.37 10.20 6.50
C SER A 153 -15.13 9.05 7.18
N ALA A 154 -15.64 8.09 6.40
CA ALA A 154 -16.41 6.97 6.92
C ALA A 154 -16.25 5.69 6.08
N ALA A 155 -16.48 4.54 6.70
CA ALA A 155 -16.37 3.23 6.04
C ALA A 155 -17.33 3.08 4.84
N SER A 156 -18.48 3.76 4.84
CA SER A 156 -19.41 3.78 3.70
C SER A 156 -18.77 4.35 2.42
N GLN A 157 -17.74 5.18 2.55
CA GLN A 157 -17.02 5.78 1.43
C GLN A 157 -15.88 4.89 0.91
N LEU A 158 -15.59 3.73 1.52
CA LEU A 158 -14.55 2.81 1.06
C LEU A 158 -14.79 2.31 -0.36
N SER A 159 -16.05 2.32 -0.82
CA SER A 159 -16.40 2.00 -2.21
C SER A 159 -15.77 2.94 -3.23
N THR A 160 -15.20 4.09 -2.83
CA THR A 160 -14.45 4.98 -3.72
C THR A 160 -13.08 4.43 -4.10
N VAL A 161 -12.48 3.60 -3.24
CA VAL A 161 -11.11 3.08 -3.38
C VAL A 161 -11.06 1.55 -3.50
N TYR A 162 -12.07 0.83 -3.00
CA TYR A 162 -12.17 -0.63 -3.06
C TYR A 162 -13.50 -1.08 -3.66
N ASN A 163 -13.51 -2.28 -4.23
CA ASN A 163 -14.69 -2.91 -4.81
C ASN A 163 -15.56 -3.58 -3.72
N VAL A 164 -16.15 -2.77 -2.83
CA VAL A 164 -16.96 -3.22 -1.67
C VAL A 164 -18.46 -2.93 -1.82
N SER A 165 -18.91 -2.56 -3.02
CA SER A 165 -20.33 -2.28 -3.28
C SER A 165 -21.20 -3.53 -3.12
N ALA A 166 -22.51 -3.37 -2.90
CA ALA A 166 -23.45 -4.48 -2.91
C ALA A 166 -23.35 -5.28 -4.23
N GLY A 167 -23.34 -6.61 -4.14
CA GLY A 167 -23.20 -7.51 -5.30
C GLY A 167 -21.76 -7.77 -5.75
N SER A 168 -20.74 -7.12 -5.16
CA SER A 168 -19.33 -7.33 -5.52
C SER A 168 -18.73 -8.66 -5.06
N GLY A 169 -19.41 -9.38 -4.15
CA GLY A 169 -18.82 -10.50 -3.41
C GLY A 169 -17.92 -10.07 -2.24
N PHE A 170 -17.56 -8.78 -2.14
CA PHE A 170 -16.73 -8.21 -1.08
C PHE A 170 -17.45 -7.11 -0.28
N SER A 171 -18.78 -7.07 -0.33
CA SER A 171 -19.56 -6.08 0.41
C SER A 171 -19.37 -6.22 1.93
N SER A 172 -19.68 -5.16 2.68
CA SER A 172 -19.71 -5.24 4.14
C SER A 172 -20.56 -6.43 4.61
N GLY A 173 -20.05 -7.21 5.55
CA GLY A 173 -20.71 -8.43 6.06
C GLY A 173 -20.53 -9.69 5.20
N SER A 174 -19.86 -9.61 4.04
CA SER A 174 -19.63 -10.76 3.15
C SER A 174 -18.64 -11.80 3.67
N THR A 175 -17.99 -11.57 4.82
CA THR A 175 -16.82 -12.30 5.33
C THR A 175 -15.55 -12.19 4.46
N LEU A 176 -15.65 -11.65 3.25
CA LEU A 176 -14.55 -11.49 2.29
C LEU A 176 -14.15 -10.02 2.08
N SER A 177 -14.79 -9.07 2.77
CA SER A 177 -14.61 -7.63 2.53
C SER A 177 -13.17 -7.15 2.66
N GLN A 178 -12.36 -7.80 3.51
CA GLN A 178 -10.93 -7.49 3.65
C GLN A 178 -10.09 -7.83 2.41
N PHE A 179 -10.61 -8.67 1.51
CA PHE A 179 -9.95 -9.07 0.27
C PHE A 179 -10.47 -8.31 -0.96
N ALA A 180 -11.28 -7.27 -0.74
CA ALA A 180 -11.80 -6.47 -1.84
C ALA A 180 -10.66 -5.90 -2.69
N THR A 181 -10.75 -6.07 -4.01
CA THR A 181 -9.78 -5.52 -4.94
C THR A 181 -9.81 -4.00 -4.93
N MET A 182 -8.64 -3.39 -5.13
CA MET A 182 -8.54 -1.94 -5.23
C MET A 182 -9.09 -1.45 -6.57
N LYS A 183 -9.66 -0.24 -6.56
CA LYS A 183 -10.01 0.48 -7.79
C LYS A 183 -8.76 1.12 -8.36
N THR A 184 -8.21 0.51 -9.40
CA THR A 184 -6.95 0.94 -10.04
C THR A 184 -6.99 2.40 -10.51
N THR A 185 -8.15 2.87 -10.97
CA THR A 185 -8.37 4.27 -11.36
C THR A 185 -8.28 5.24 -10.18
N ALA A 186 -8.75 4.85 -8.99
CA ALA A 186 -8.67 5.69 -7.80
C ALA A 186 -7.22 5.93 -7.38
N PHE A 187 -6.37 4.90 -7.47
CA PHE A 187 -4.95 5.00 -7.13
C PHE A 187 -4.05 5.39 -8.32
N GLY A 188 -4.61 5.60 -9.52
CA GLY A 188 -3.84 5.90 -10.73
C GLY A 188 -2.85 4.80 -11.14
N VAL A 189 -3.11 3.55 -10.74
CA VAL A 189 -2.20 2.41 -10.96
C VAL A 189 -2.46 1.78 -12.31
N LYS A 190 -1.38 1.42 -13.01
CA LYS A 190 -1.41 0.75 -14.30
C LYS A 190 -0.92 -0.69 -14.13
N ASP A 191 -1.30 -1.55 -15.07
CA ASP A 191 -0.79 -2.91 -15.13
C ASP A 191 0.72 -2.91 -15.33
N GLU A 192 1.38 -3.83 -14.66
CA GLU A 192 2.83 -4.00 -14.74
C GLU A 192 3.23 -4.68 -16.04
N THR A 193 4.48 -4.46 -16.45
CA THR A 193 5.03 -5.09 -17.65
C THR A 193 5.11 -6.60 -17.48
N ALA A 194 5.07 -7.30 -18.62
CA ALA A 194 4.89 -8.75 -18.62
C ALA A 194 6.08 -9.52 -18.03
N GLY A 195 5.78 -10.59 -17.30
CA GLY A 195 6.73 -11.62 -16.87
C GLY A 195 7.99 -11.09 -16.20
N VAL A 196 9.15 -11.45 -16.76
CA VAL A 196 10.49 -11.23 -16.17
C VAL A 196 11.10 -9.87 -16.48
N THR A 197 10.32 -8.93 -17.02
CA THR A 197 10.82 -7.59 -17.42
C THR A 197 11.02 -6.64 -16.24
N THR A 198 10.53 -7.02 -15.05
CA THR A 198 10.75 -6.32 -13.79
C THR A 198 11.44 -7.26 -12.80
N LEU A 199 12.14 -6.70 -11.82
CA LEU A 199 12.79 -7.50 -10.77
C LEU A 199 11.77 -8.35 -10.00
N LYS A 200 10.62 -7.78 -9.64
CA LYS A 200 9.56 -8.49 -8.91
C LYS A 200 8.86 -9.54 -9.76
N GLY A 201 8.64 -9.25 -11.04
CA GLY A 201 8.10 -10.23 -11.98
C GLY A 201 9.05 -11.41 -12.19
N ALA A 202 10.36 -11.15 -12.29
CA ALA A 202 11.37 -12.20 -12.39
C ALA A 202 11.40 -13.11 -11.14
N MET A 203 11.38 -12.52 -9.94
CA MET A 203 11.32 -13.26 -8.68
C MET A 203 10.08 -14.16 -8.61
N ALA A 204 8.90 -13.63 -8.94
CA ALA A 204 7.68 -14.42 -8.90
C ALA A 204 7.63 -15.53 -9.97
N VAL A 205 8.20 -15.30 -11.17
CA VAL A 205 8.29 -16.33 -12.20
C VAL A 205 9.19 -17.49 -11.75
N MET A 206 10.20 -17.26 -10.92
CA MET A 206 11.02 -18.34 -10.34
C MET A 206 10.17 -19.26 -9.47
N ASP A 207 9.38 -18.71 -8.55
CA ASP A 207 8.49 -19.49 -7.67
C ASP A 207 7.43 -20.26 -8.47
N ILE A 208 6.89 -19.63 -9.53
CA ILE A 208 5.91 -20.26 -10.42
C ILE A 208 6.55 -21.41 -11.22
N ALA A 209 7.80 -21.24 -11.67
CA ALA A 209 8.53 -22.28 -12.38
C ALA A 209 8.85 -23.47 -11.44
N GLU A 210 9.29 -23.20 -10.20
CA GLU A 210 9.50 -24.24 -9.18
C GLU A 210 8.22 -25.03 -8.89
N THR A 211 7.10 -24.32 -8.76
CA THR A 211 5.77 -24.92 -8.60
C THR A 211 5.42 -25.82 -9.80
N ALA A 212 5.67 -25.35 -11.03
CA ALA A 212 5.40 -26.12 -12.23
C ALA A 212 6.25 -27.39 -12.34
N THR A 213 7.54 -27.32 -11.98
CA THR A 213 8.43 -28.49 -11.91
C THR A 213 7.91 -29.50 -10.88
N THR A 214 7.58 -29.03 -9.67
CA THR A 214 7.05 -29.88 -8.60
C THR A 214 5.78 -30.61 -9.01
N ASN A 215 4.90 -29.95 -9.77
CA ASN A 215 3.65 -30.56 -10.27
C ASN A 215 3.88 -31.61 -11.37
N LEU A 216 4.98 -31.52 -12.12
CA LEU A 216 5.33 -32.50 -13.17
C LEU A 216 6.10 -33.71 -12.63
N ASP A 217 6.79 -33.54 -11.51
CA ASP A 217 7.55 -34.61 -10.85
C ASP A 217 6.65 -35.59 -10.05
N GLN A 218 5.41 -35.20 -9.77
CA GLN A 218 4.39 -36.04 -9.09
C GLN A 218 3.69 -36.99 -10.06
#